data_AF-A0A7J6DWZ0-F1
#
_entry.id   AF-A0A7J6DWZ0-F1
#
_cell.length_a   1.000
_cell.length_b   1.000
_cell.length_c   1.000
_cell.angle_alpha   90.00
_cell.angle_beta   90.00
_cell.angle_gamma   90.00
#
_symmetry.space_group_name_H-M   'P 1'
#
loop_
_entity.id
_entity.type
_entity.pdbx_description
1 polymer ?
#
loop_
_entity_poly.entity_id
_entity_poly.type
_entity_poly.pdbx_seq_one_letter_code
_entity_poly.pdbx_strand_id
1 'polypeptide(L)'
;MNPITDLSSSNCIEKERHALLDLKKGFVDDDNLLSSWTSNSPNCCAWRGISCHNLTHHIITLDLHYLGGEIGPSLLELQHLRYLDFSNNDFTRIPEFIAWEPHKVAIS
;
A
#
# COMPACT_ATOMS: atom_id res chain seq x y z
N MET A 1 -23.79 -7.21 -26.07
CA MET A 1 -22.86 -6.06 -26.03
C MET A 1 -21.63 -6.52 -25.28
N ASN A 2 -20.45 -6.43 -25.90
CA ASN A 2 -19.23 -7.10 -25.49
C ASN A 2 -18.35 -6.08 -24.74
N PRO A 3 -18.01 -6.26 -23.45
CA PRO A 3 -17.14 -5.32 -22.76
C PRO A 3 -15.69 -5.72 -23.05
N ILE A 4 -15.18 -5.27 -24.20
CA ILE A 4 -13.73 -5.19 -24.38
C ILE A 4 -13.27 -4.02 -23.50
N THR A 5 -12.94 -4.41 -22.26
CA THR A 5 -12.16 -3.74 -21.22
C THR A 5 -11.50 -2.43 -21.66
N ASP A 6 -11.87 -1.37 -20.96
CA ASP A 6 -11.19 -0.07 -20.93
C ASP A 6 -9.71 -0.27 -20.55
N LEU A 7 -8.83 -0.32 -21.56
CA LEU A 7 -7.39 -0.47 -21.44
C LEU A 7 -6.68 0.90 -21.31
N SER A 8 -7.32 1.87 -20.64
CA SER A 8 -6.73 3.17 -20.37
C SER A 8 -7.07 3.68 -18.98
N SER A 9 -6.21 3.32 -18.00
CA SER A 9 -5.50 4.27 -17.11
C SER A 9 -5.46 3.94 -15.61
N SER A 10 -5.92 2.77 -15.16
CA SER A 10 -5.65 2.31 -13.79
C SER A 10 -4.79 1.04 -13.79
N ASN A 11 -3.47 1.17 -13.62
CA ASN A 11 -2.57 0.01 -13.50
C ASN A 11 -2.69 -0.72 -12.13
N CYS A 12 -3.74 -0.43 -11.35
CA CYS A 12 -3.92 -0.90 -9.99
C CYS A 12 -5.29 -1.57 -9.81
N ILE A 13 -5.33 -2.62 -8.99
CA ILE A 13 -6.55 -3.33 -8.64
C ILE A 13 -7.38 -2.51 -7.65
N GLU A 14 -8.65 -2.31 -7.95
CA GLU A 14 -9.53 -1.41 -7.19
C GLU A 14 -9.66 -1.80 -5.70
N LYS A 15 -9.68 -3.11 -5.41
CA LYS A 15 -9.71 -3.62 -4.03
C LYS A 15 -8.45 -3.24 -3.26
N GLU A 16 -7.28 -3.38 -3.88
CA GLU A 16 -5.99 -3.03 -3.29
C GLU A 16 -5.84 -1.51 -3.12
N ARG A 17 -6.32 -0.72 -4.09
CA ARG A 17 -6.38 0.74 -4.00
C ARG A 17 -7.20 1.20 -2.79
N HIS A 18 -8.37 0.61 -2.57
CA HIS A 18 -9.20 0.91 -1.40
C HIS A 18 -8.51 0.50 -0.10
N ALA A 19 -7.86 -0.66 -0.07
CA ALA A 19 -7.10 -1.11 1.09
C ALA A 19 -5.99 -0.12 1.48
N LEU A 20 -5.26 0.43 0.49
CA LEU A 20 -4.26 1.49 0.73
C LEU A 20 -4.88 2.77 1.30
N LEU A 21 -6.02 3.21 0.77
CA LEU A 21 -6.70 4.41 1.29
C LEU A 21 -7.26 4.19 2.70
N ASP A 22 -7.73 2.98 3.02
CA ASP A 22 -8.13 2.62 4.37
C ASP A 22 -6.93 2.51 5.31
N LEU A 23 -5.81 1.96 4.83
CA LEU A 23 -4.54 1.89 5.58
C LEU A 23 -4.04 3.29 5.93
N LYS A 24 -4.09 4.23 4.98
CA LYS A 24 -3.69 5.64 5.16
C LYS A 24 -4.43 6.33 6.31
N LYS A 25 -5.68 5.94 6.62
CA LYS A 25 -6.45 6.54 7.72
C LYS A 25 -5.83 6.28 9.10
N GLY A 26 -5.03 5.23 9.24
CA GLY A 26 -4.33 4.91 10.48
C GLY A 26 -3.01 5.67 10.65
N PHE A 27 -2.51 6.32 9.60
CA PHE A 27 -1.21 6.98 9.61
C PHE A 27 -1.31 8.46 10.02
N VAL A 28 -0.30 8.91 10.76
CA VAL A 28 0.00 10.32 10.99
C VAL A 28 1.08 10.70 9.97
N ASP A 29 0.77 11.67 9.10
CA ASP A 29 1.60 12.07 7.96
C ASP A 29 1.85 13.59 8.00
N ASP A 30 2.68 14.03 8.95
CA ASP A 30 2.95 15.45 9.19
C ASP A 30 3.69 16.12 8.02
N ASP A 31 4.49 15.35 7.27
CA ASP A 31 5.28 15.80 6.13
C ASP A 31 4.55 15.64 4.78
N ASN A 32 3.29 15.20 4.78
CA ASN A 32 2.45 15.02 3.58
C ASN A 32 3.09 14.09 2.52
N LEU A 33 3.81 13.07 2.99
CA LEU A 33 4.49 12.06 2.19
C LEU A 33 3.49 11.22 1.39
N LEU A 34 2.27 11.03 1.91
CA LEU A 34 1.21 10.27 1.27
C LEU A 34 0.28 11.14 0.43
N SER A 35 0.70 12.34 0.02
CA SER A 35 -0.08 13.24 -0.84
C SER A 35 -0.54 12.61 -2.15
N SER A 36 0.24 11.68 -2.73
CA SER A 36 -0.14 10.96 -3.94
C SER A 36 -1.24 9.91 -3.72
N TRP A 37 -1.45 9.47 -2.48
CA TRP A 37 -2.46 8.48 -2.13
C TRP A 37 -3.84 9.16 -2.03
N THR A 38 -4.57 9.18 -3.14
CA THR A 38 -5.84 9.91 -3.26
C THR A 38 -6.88 9.13 -4.05
N SER A 39 -8.15 9.28 -3.68
CA SER A 39 -9.29 8.70 -4.41
C SER A 39 -9.38 9.17 -5.87
N ASN A 40 -8.83 10.36 -6.16
CA ASN A 40 -8.87 10.95 -7.50
C ASN A 40 -7.80 10.38 -8.45
N SER A 41 -6.86 9.58 -7.94
CA SER A 41 -5.81 8.93 -8.71
C SER A 41 -6.12 7.43 -8.81
N PRO A 42 -6.67 6.95 -9.95
CA PRO A 42 -7.07 5.55 -10.08
C PRO A 42 -5.86 4.60 -10.21
N ASN A 43 -4.70 5.12 -10.58
CA ASN A 43 -3.47 4.34 -10.71
C ASN A 43 -2.64 4.37 -9.40
N CYS A 44 -2.93 3.48 -8.46
CA CYS A 44 -2.18 3.39 -7.20
C CYS A 44 -0.70 2.98 -7.38
N CYS A 45 -0.35 2.34 -8.49
CA CYS A 45 1.04 1.94 -8.76
C CYS A 45 1.96 3.12 -9.05
N ALA A 46 1.38 4.30 -9.29
CA ALA A 46 2.11 5.56 -9.40
C ALA A 46 2.22 6.31 -8.06
N TRP A 47 1.63 5.78 -6.99
CA TRP A 47 1.72 6.41 -5.67
C TRP A 47 3.10 6.18 -5.07
N ARG A 48 3.55 7.16 -4.27
CA ARG A 48 4.80 7.05 -3.51
C ARG A 48 4.81 5.77 -2.68
N GLY A 49 5.92 5.05 -2.72
CA GLY A 49 6.13 3.84 -1.92
C GLY A 49 5.41 2.60 -2.44
N ILE A 50 4.73 2.66 -3.59
CA ILE A 50 4.04 1.52 -4.18
C ILE A 50 4.81 1.02 -5.40
N SER A 51 5.00 -0.30 -5.48
CA SER A 51 5.33 -0.97 -6.74
C SER A 51 4.40 -2.14 -7.00
N CYS A 52 4.03 -2.30 -8.27
CA CYS A 52 3.11 -3.32 -8.73
C CYS A 52 3.80 -4.32 -9.66
N HIS A 53 3.24 -5.52 -9.74
CA HIS A 53 3.68 -6.53 -10.69
C HIS A 53 3.24 -6.15 -12.12
N ASN A 54 4.18 -6.13 -13.06
CA ASN A 54 3.95 -5.62 -14.42
C ASN A 54 2.86 -6.35 -15.23
N LEU A 55 2.60 -7.63 -14.92
CA LEU A 55 1.63 -8.44 -15.67
C LEU A 55 0.28 -8.58 -14.98
N THR A 56 0.27 -8.59 -13.66
CA THR A 56 -0.93 -8.90 -12.86
C THR A 56 -1.49 -7.68 -12.17
N HIS A 57 -0.75 -6.56 -12.17
CA HIS A 57 -1.13 -5.29 -11.55
C HIS A 57 -1.35 -5.33 -10.03
N HIS A 58 -1.04 -6.46 -9.39
CA HIS A 58 -1.03 -6.58 -7.94
C HIS A 58 0.08 -5.75 -7.31
N ILE A 59 -0.21 -5.10 -6.19
CA ILE A 59 0.79 -4.48 -5.34
C ILE A 59 1.71 -5.56 -4.77
N ILE A 60 3.01 -5.38 -4.98
CA ILE A 60 4.05 -6.30 -4.50
C ILE A 60 5.03 -5.63 -3.54
N THR A 61 5.04 -4.30 -3.50
CA THR A 61 5.93 -3.52 -2.63
C THR A 61 5.14 -2.41 -1.97
N LEU A 62 5.30 -2.29 -0.65
CA LEU A 62 4.96 -1.12 0.14
C LEU A 62 6.21 -0.65 0.88
N ASP A 63 6.69 0.54 0.56
CA ASP A 63 7.93 1.13 1.07
C ASP A 63 7.65 2.54 1.58
N LEU A 64 7.47 2.66 2.90
CA LEU A 64 7.06 3.89 3.57
C LEU A 64 7.94 4.16 4.79
N HIS A 65 8.31 5.43 4.96
CA HIS A 65 9.16 5.89 6.05
C HIS A 65 8.65 7.24 6.58
N TYR A 66 9.06 7.58 7.80
CA TYR A 66 8.80 8.87 8.45
C TYR A 66 7.30 9.17 8.67
N LEU A 67 6.52 8.11 8.91
CA LEU A 67 5.11 8.19 9.30
C LEU A 67 4.96 7.80 10.78
N GLY A 68 3.93 8.33 11.42
CA GLY A 68 3.48 7.88 12.75
C GLY A 68 2.15 7.14 12.69
N GLY A 69 1.61 6.79 13.86
CA GLY A 69 0.27 6.22 14.00
C GLY A 69 0.26 4.69 14.06
N GLU A 70 -0.73 4.07 13.42
CA GLU A 70 -1.00 2.64 13.55
C GLU A 70 -1.21 1.94 12.21
N ILE A 71 -0.70 0.72 12.10
CA ILE A 71 -0.89 -0.15 10.94
C ILE A 71 -2.26 -0.85 11.06
N GLY A 72 -3.21 -0.43 10.23
CA GLY A 72 -4.55 -1.00 10.19
C GLY A 72 -4.64 -2.40 9.56
N PRO A 73 -5.73 -3.15 9.82
CA PRO A 73 -5.93 -4.50 9.30
C PRO A 73 -6.16 -4.56 7.78
N SER A 74 -6.44 -3.43 7.13
CA SER A 74 -6.58 -3.33 5.66
C SER A 74 -5.32 -3.78 4.92
N LEU A 75 -4.15 -3.78 5.57
CA LEU A 75 -2.93 -4.36 5.04
C LEU A 75 -3.08 -5.85 4.63
N LEU A 76 -3.98 -6.59 5.27
CA LEU A 76 -4.28 -8.00 4.96
C LEU A 76 -4.94 -8.19 3.58
N GLU A 77 -5.51 -7.12 3.01
CA GLU A 77 -6.09 -7.16 1.67
C GLU A 77 -5.02 -7.10 0.58
N LEU A 78 -3.77 -6.76 0.93
CA LEU A 78 -2.61 -6.73 0.03
C LEU A 78 -1.87 -8.08 -0.01
N GLN A 79 -2.59 -9.13 -0.39
CA GLN A 79 -2.15 -10.54 -0.28
C GLN A 79 -0.93 -10.91 -1.13
N HIS A 80 -0.59 -10.07 -2.11
CA HIS A 80 0.52 -10.28 -3.04
C HIS A 80 1.79 -9.53 -2.65
N LEU A 81 1.80 -8.84 -1.50
CA LEU A 81 3.00 -8.18 -0.99
C LEU A 81 4.17 -9.17 -0.89
N ARG A 82 5.28 -8.75 -1.49
CA ARG A 82 6.58 -9.45 -1.45
C ARG A 82 7.58 -8.68 -0.61
N TYR A 83 7.43 -7.35 -0.57
CA TYR A 83 8.28 -6.45 0.18
C TYR A 83 7.41 -5.44 0.94
N LEU A 84 7.61 -5.38 2.25
CA LEU A 84 6.97 -4.42 3.15
C LEU A 84 8.09 -3.77 3.97
N ASP A 85 8.33 -2.49 3.77
CA ASP A 85 9.30 -1.74 4.54
C ASP A 85 8.61 -0.58 5.24
N PHE A 86 8.61 -0.70 6.57
CA PHE A 86 8.12 0.27 7.52
C PHE A 86 9.24 0.69 8.47
N SER A 87 10.51 0.55 8.08
CA SER A 87 11.62 1.12 8.83
C SER A 87 11.51 2.64 8.94
N ASN A 88 12.10 3.21 10.00
CA ASN A 88 12.10 4.65 10.25
C ASN A 88 10.69 5.28 10.37
N ASN A 89 9.71 4.53 10.85
CA ASN A 89 8.39 5.05 11.23
C ASN A 89 8.23 5.04 12.75
N ASP A 90 7.38 5.93 13.26
CA ASP A 90 6.98 6.02 14.67
C ASP A 90 5.64 5.31 14.90
N PHE A 91 5.56 4.05 14.46
CA PHE A 91 4.35 3.24 14.66
C PHE A 91 4.29 2.70 16.08
N THR A 92 3.20 3.00 16.80
CA THR A 92 3.05 2.66 18.22
C THR A 92 2.89 1.17 18.48
N ARG A 93 2.38 0.43 17.47
CA ARG A 93 2.15 -1.00 17.53
C ARG A 93 2.41 -1.66 16.19
N ILE A 94 3.21 -2.71 16.21
CA ILE A 94 3.36 -3.64 15.09
C ILE A 94 2.32 -4.76 15.25
N PRO A 95 1.38 -4.94 14.30
CA PRO A 95 0.42 -6.01 14.38
C PRO A 95 1.07 -7.40 14.24
N GLU A 96 0.60 -8.37 15.01
CA GLU A 96 1.12 -9.76 14.96
C GLU A 96 1.02 -10.37 13.57
N PHE A 97 0.03 -9.96 12.78
CA PHE A 97 -0.21 -10.48 11.44
C PHE A 97 0.84 -10.09 10.39
N ILE A 98 1.77 -9.16 10.69
CA ILE A 98 2.95 -8.90 9.83
C ILE A 98 4.26 -9.37 10.46
N ALA A 99 4.26 -9.71 11.74
CA ALA A 99 5.45 -10.09 12.49
C ALA A 99 5.99 -11.51 12.15
N TRP A 100 5.27 -12.30 11.36
CA TRP A 100 5.60 -13.71 11.07
C TRP A 100 6.30 -13.94 9.72
N GLU A 101 6.48 -12.91 8.89
CA GLU A 101 7.12 -12.99 7.56
C GLU A 101 8.47 -12.20 7.51
N PRO A 102 9.49 -12.62 8.27
CA PRO A 102 10.72 -11.84 8.47
C PRO A 102 11.56 -11.65 7.19
N HIS A 103 11.33 -12.44 6.14
CA HIS A 103 12.03 -12.29 4.86
C HIS A 103 11.36 -11.27 3.92
N LYS A 104 10.15 -10.84 4.23
CA LYS A 104 9.37 -9.90 3.42
C LYS A 104 9.19 -8.55 4.10
N VAL A 105 9.41 -8.49 5.41
CA VAL A 105 9.04 -7.36 6.27
C VAL A 105 10.30 -6.75 6.89
N ALA A 106 10.60 -5.50 6.56
CA ALA A 106 11.59 -4.68 7.22
C ALA A 106 10.86 -3.70 8.17
N ILE A 107 11.09 -3.85 9.47
CA ILE A 107 10.61 -2.94 10.52
C ILE A 107 11.81 -2.69 11.43
N SER A 108 12.37 -1.48 11.38
CA SER A 108 13.52 -1.06 12.20
C SER A 108 13.48 0.43 12.50
#